data_AF-A0A3P6AP82-F1
#
_entry.id   AF-A0A3P6AP82-F1
#
_cell.length_a   1.000
_cell.length_b   1.000
_cell.length_c   1.000
_cell.angle_alpha   90.00
_cell.angle_beta   90.00
_cell.angle_gamma   90.00
#
_symmetry.space_group_name_H-M   'P 1'
#
loop_
_entity.id
_entity.type
_entity.pdbx_description
1 polymer ?
#
loop_
_entity_poly.entity_id
_entity_poly.type
_entity_poly.pdbx_seq_one_letter_code
_entity_poly.pdbx_strand_id
1 'polypeptide(L)'
;MVLAPLVIDSIYSYASMRDGEKLLIVALTVWRIVHGQIWISVSRYLTAKGAKRIVNKSIEFDQVDRERTWDDQVIFNSLVIYLLKLYVLGTNTLPFWRLDGMALVVLLHVGPVEFIYYWFHRALHHHFLYSRYHSHHHSSIVTEPITGTYTYNRYIP
;
A
#
# COMPACT_ATOMS: atom_id res chain seq x y z
N MET A 1 -14.37 2.35 7.55
CA MET A 1 -14.67 2.49 9.01
C MET A 1 -13.50 2.13 9.91
N VAL A 2 -12.52 1.29 9.47
CA VAL A 2 -11.37 0.84 10.29
C VAL A 2 -10.47 1.98 10.80
N LEU A 3 -10.16 2.98 9.98
CA LEU A 3 -9.26 4.08 10.36
C LEU A 3 -9.96 5.23 11.13
N ALA A 4 -11.28 5.18 11.30
CA ALA A 4 -12.03 6.27 11.93
C ALA A 4 -11.57 6.61 13.36
N PRO A 5 -11.27 5.62 14.24
CA PRO A 5 -10.72 5.92 15.57
C PRO A 5 -9.38 6.65 15.52
N LEU A 6 -8.50 6.31 14.56
CA LEU A 6 -7.21 6.97 14.38
C LEU A 6 -7.39 8.42 13.94
N VAL A 7 -8.35 8.70 13.05
CA VAL A 7 -8.66 10.07 12.62
C VAL A 7 -9.16 10.90 13.80
N ILE A 8 -10.10 10.35 14.59
CA ILE A 8 -10.65 11.04 15.77
C ILE A 8 -9.55 11.32 16.80
N ASP A 9 -8.74 10.31 17.15
CA ASP A 9 -7.62 10.46 18.08
C ASP A 9 -6.59 11.48 17.56
N SER A 10 -6.29 11.48 16.26
CA SER A 10 -5.38 12.46 15.67
C SER A 10 -5.88 13.89 15.80
N ILE A 11 -7.16 14.13 15.50
CA ILE A 11 -7.79 15.46 15.63
C ILE A 11 -7.80 15.89 17.09
N TYR A 12 -8.19 15.00 18.00
CA TYR A 12 -8.20 15.28 19.44
C TYR A 12 -6.79 15.61 19.96
N SER A 13 -5.79 14.81 19.60
CA SER A 13 -4.39 15.00 20.00
C SER A 13 -3.84 16.34 19.52
N TYR A 14 -4.19 16.76 18.30
CA TYR A 14 -3.79 18.07 17.79
C TYR A 14 -4.55 19.21 18.48
N ALA A 15 -5.85 19.06 18.74
CA ALA A 15 -6.65 20.09 19.38
C ALA A 15 -6.26 20.32 20.84
N SER A 16 -5.96 19.24 21.58
CA SER A 16 -5.67 19.27 23.01
C SER A 16 -4.18 19.45 23.33
N MET A 17 -3.30 18.76 22.60
CA MET A 17 -1.86 18.69 22.91
C MET A 17 -0.99 19.38 21.85
N ARG A 18 -1.59 19.85 20.75
CA ARG A 18 -0.86 20.39 19.59
C ARG A 18 0.14 19.40 18.97
N ASP A 19 -0.06 18.10 19.17
CA ASP A 19 0.70 17.05 18.49
C ASP A 19 0.17 16.86 17.06
N GLY A 20 0.93 17.33 16.08
CA GLY A 20 0.59 17.26 14.66
C GLY A 20 1.02 15.97 13.96
N GLU A 21 1.81 15.09 14.60
CA GLU A 21 2.39 13.93 13.92
C GLU A 21 1.35 12.86 13.58
N LYS A 22 0.40 12.63 14.49
CA LYS A 22 -0.73 11.72 14.23
C LYS A 22 -1.59 12.21 13.06
N LEU A 23 -1.86 13.52 13.00
CA LEU A 23 -2.54 14.14 11.86
C LEU A 23 -1.73 14.01 10.57
N LEU A 24 -0.41 14.15 10.64
CA LEU A 24 0.47 13.97 9.48
C LEU A 24 0.39 12.52 8.96
N ILE A 25 0.37 11.51 9.84
CA ILE A 25 0.17 10.11 9.43
C ILE A 25 -1.15 9.97 8.67
N VAL A 26 -2.25 10.49 9.22
CA VAL A 26 -3.57 10.46 8.55
C VAL A 26 -3.54 11.19 7.20
N ALA A 27 -2.92 12.36 7.13
CA ALA A 27 -2.81 13.13 5.89
C ALA A 27 -2.00 12.37 4.82
N LEU A 28 -0.90 11.72 5.21
CA LEU A 28 -0.10 10.88 4.31
C LEU A 28 -0.87 9.64 3.86
N THR A 29 -1.68 9.03 4.73
CA THR A 29 -2.57 7.92 4.35
C THR A 29 -3.56 8.36 3.27
N VAL A 30 -4.24 9.50 3.45
CA VAL A 30 -5.17 10.04 2.45
C VAL A 30 -4.43 10.34 1.15
N TRP A 31 -3.25 10.96 1.23
CA TRP A 31 -2.43 11.23 0.06
C TRP A 31 -2.07 9.95 -0.70
N ARG A 32 -1.71 8.86 0.00
CA ARG A 32 -1.43 7.55 -0.62
C ARG A 32 -2.63 7.01 -1.39
N ILE A 33 -3.84 7.12 -0.84
CA ILE A 33 -5.08 6.68 -1.50
C ILE A 33 -5.32 7.51 -2.77
N VAL A 34 -5.26 8.84 -2.66
CA VAL A 34 -5.46 9.76 -3.79
C VAL A 34 -4.44 9.52 -4.89
N HIS A 35 -3.16 9.43 -4.52
CA HIS A 35 -2.07 9.14 -5.45
C HIS A 35 -2.27 7.80 -6.17
N GLY A 36 -2.62 6.74 -5.44
CA GLY A 36 -2.95 5.43 -6.03
C GLY A 36 -4.09 5.51 -7.05
N GLN A 37 -5.18 6.17 -6.67
CA GLN A 37 -6.34 6.36 -7.55
C GLN A 37 -6.03 7.17 -8.81
N ILE A 38 -5.18 8.19 -8.71
CA ILE A 38 -4.71 8.95 -9.88
C ILE A 38 -3.98 8.00 -10.85
N TRP A 39 -3.03 7.20 -10.35
CA TRP A 39 -2.25 6.32 -11.22
C TRP A 39 -3.07 5.18 -11.84
N ILE A 40 -4.02 4.61 -11.09
CA ILE A 40 -4.98 3.64 -11.64
C ILE A 40 -5.78 4.29 -12.77
N SER A 41 -6.32 5.49 -12.55
CA SER A 41 -7.10 6.23 -13.56
C SER A 41 -6.29 6.52 -14.82
N VAL A 42 -5.04 6.98 -14.65
CA VAL A 42 -4.13 7.23 -15.77
C VAL A 42 -3.82 5.94 -16.54
N SER A 43 -3.52 4.84 -15.83
CA SER A 43 -3.25 3.54 -16.44
C SER A 43 -4.43 3.05 -17.28
N ARG A 44 -5.64 3.08 -16.72
CA ARG A 44 -6.88 2.67 -17.41
C ARG A 44 -7.17 3.54 -18.62
N TYR A 45 -6.99 4.85 -18.50
CA TYR A 45 -7.16 5.79 -19.62
C TYR A 45 -6.21 5.47 -20.78
N LEU A 46 -4.92 5.24 -20.50
CA LEU A 46 -3.93 4.89 -21.52
C LEU A 46 -4.25 3.53 -22.17
N THR A 47 -4.69 2.56 -21.38
CA THR A 47 -5.15 1.26 -21.89
C THR A 47 -6.39 1.43 -22.78
N ALA A 48 -7.37 2.26 -22.40
CA ALA A 48 -8.56 2.53 -23.21
C ALA A 48 -8.20 3.15 -24.58
N LYS A 49 -7.25 4.10 -24.61
CA LYS A 49 -6.77 4.73 -25.86
C LYS A 49 -6.06 3.77 -26.83
N GLY A 50 -5.60 2.60 -26.37
CA GLY A 50 -5.08 1.54 -27.24
C GLY A 50 -3.65 1.72 -27.77
N ALA A 51 -3.18 2.95 -27.97
CA ALA A 51 -1.89 3.24 -28.61
C ALA A 51 -0.65 2.82 -27.80
N LYS A 52 -0.78 2.56 -26.50
CA LYS A 52 0.33 2.20 -25.59
C LYS A 52 0.12 0.87 -24.86
N ARG A 53 -0.67 -0.04 -25.44
CA ARG A 53 -0.96 -1.35 -24.83
C ARG A 53 0.26 -2.27 -24.95
N ILE A 54 0.68 -2.84 -23.83
CA ILE A 54 1.71 -3.90 -23.78
C ILE A 54 1.15 -5.21 -24.36
N VAL A 55 -0.09 -5.53 -23.97
CA VAL A 55 -0.86 -6.67 -24.48
C VAL A 55 -2.08 -6.14 -25.20
N ASN A 56 -2.41 -6.66 -26.38
CA ASN A 56 -3.58 -6.24 -27.14
C ASN A 56 -4.90 -6.78 -26.55
N LYS A 57 -5.20 -6.39 -25.32
CA LYS A 57 -6.42 -6.71 -24.57
C LYS A 57 -6.88 -5.49 -23.78
N SER A 58 -8.18 -5.40 -23.51
CA SER A 58 -8.76 -4.43 -22.59
C SER A 58 -8.83 -5.00 -21.17
N ILE A 59 -9.03 -4.12 -20.18
CA ILE A 59 -9.34 -4.54 -18.82
C ILE A 59 -10.72 -5.20 -18.77
N GLU A 60 -10.82 -6.33 -18.09
CA GLU A 60 -12.07 -7.07 -17.90
C GLU A 60 -12.63 -6.81 -16.49
N PHE A 61 -13.95 -6.90 -16.33
CA PHE A 61 -14.60 -6.72 -15.03
C PHE A 61 -14.07 -7.66 -13.96
N ASP A 62 -13.76 -8.91 -14.32
CA ASP A 62 -13.18 -9.88 -13.39
C ASP A 62 -11.82 -9.41 -12.84
N GLN A 63 -11.00 -8.73 -13.65
CA GLN A 63 -9.74 -8.15 -13.15
C GLN A 63 -10.01 -6.99 -12.19
N VAL A 64 -10.97 -6.12 -12.53
CA VAL A 64 -11.38 -5.01 -11.66
C VAL A 64 -11.87 -5.52 -10.30
N ASP A 65 -12.66 -6.58 -10.28
CA ASP A 65 -13.19 -7.18 -9.05
C ASP A 65 -12.11 -7.84 -8.21
N ARG A 66 -11.13 -8.51 -8.85
CA ARG A 66 -9.97 -9.06 -8.14
C ARG A 66 -9.17 -7.93 -7.48
N GLU A 67 -8.85 -6.88 -8.21
CA GLU A 67 -7.96 -5.81 -7.74
C GLU A 67 -8.67 -4.76 -6.84
N ARG A 68 -9.93 -4.98 -6.46
CA ARG A 68 -10.73 -4.00 -5.71
C ARG A 68 -10.19 -3.66 -4.32
N THR A 69 -9.47 -4.59 -3.68
CA THR A 69 -8.94 -4.45 -2.30
C THR A 69 -7.50 -3.92 -2.25
N TRP A 70 -7.08 -3.20 -3.30
CA TRP A 70 -5.73 -2.62 -3.41
C TRP A 70 -5.37 -1.65 -2.26
N ASP A 71 -6.36 -1.12 -1.55
CA ASP A 71 -6.19 -0.20 -0.43
C ASP A 71 -5.85 -0.89 0.90
N ASP A 72 -5.97 -2.23 0.99
CA ASP A 72 -5.64 -3.01 2.19
C ASP A 72 -4.22 -2.74 2.68
N GLN A 73 -3.25 -2.66 1.75
CA GLN A 73 -1.86 -2.36 2.09
C GLN A 73 -1.71 -0.94 2.70
N VAL A 74 -2.45 0.03 2.17
CA VAL A 74 -2.42 1.41 2.67
C VAL A 74 -3.01 1.46 4.08
N ILE A 75 -4.12 0.77 4.32
CA ILE A 75 -4.75 0.66 5.63
C ILE A 75 -3.81 -0.02 6.64
N PHE A 76 -3.21 -1.16 6.27
CA PHE A 76 -2.28 -1.90 7.11
C PHE A 76 -1.07 -1.05 7.50
N ASN A 77 -0.41 -0.42 6.52
CA ASN A 77 0.75 0.45 6.78
C ASN A 77 0.38 1.61 7.70
N SER A 78 -0.80 2.20 7.50
CA SER A 78 -1.30 3.30 8.35
C SER A 78 -1.47 2.86 9.79
N LEU A 79 -2.06 1.67 10.01
CA LEU A 79 -2.20 1.10 11.35
C LEU A 79 -0.84 0.85 12.00
N VAL A 80 0.10 0.21 11.30
CA VAL A 80 1.43 -0.09 11.84
C VAL A 80 2.19 1.18 12.23
N ILE A 81 2.22 2.19 11.34
CA ILE A 81 2.90 3.46 11.60
C ILE A 81 2.23 4.20 12.77
N TYR A 82 0.91 4.18 12.85
CA TYR A 82 0.18 4.81 13.96
C TYR A 82 0.47 4.14 15.30
N LEU A 83 0.46 2.80 15.34
CA LEU A 83 0.78 2.03 16.54
C LEU A 83 2.25 2.24 16.96
N LEU A 84 3.17 2.35 16.00
CA LEU A 84 4.56 2.69 16.26
C LEU A 84 4.67 4.08 16.93
N LYS A 85 3.93 5.08 16.43
CA LYS A 85 3.86 6.40 17.06
C LYS A 85 3.34 6.31 18.50
N LEU A 86 2.27 5.56 18.74
CA LEU A 86 1.67 5.43 20.07
C LEU A 86 2.59 4.73 21.08
N TYR A 87 3.15 3.57 20.70
CA TYR A 87 3.78 2.66 21.67
C TYR A 87 5.31 2.74 21.70
N VAL A 88 5.95 3.22 20.64
CA VAL A 88 7.42 3.24 20.55
C VAL A 88 7.96 4.66 20.62
N LEU A 89 7.38 5.60 19.86
CA LEU A 89 7.86 6.98 19.84
C LEU A 89 7.25 7.83 20.97
N GLY A 90 5.99 7.56 21.33
CA GLY A 90 5.27 8.30 22.36
C GLY A 90 5.17 9.80 22.04
N THR A 91 5.48 10.64 23.02
CA THR A 91 5.48 12.11 22.90
C THR A 91 6.76 12.68 22.31
N ASN A 92 7.76 11.86 21.99
CA ASN A 92 8.96 12.35 21.32
C ASN A 92 8.56 12.88 19.95
N THR A 93 8.90 14.14 19.69
CA THR A 93 8.71 14.74 18.38
C THR A 93 9.87 14.35 17.48
N LEU A 94 9.54 13.75 16.34
CA LEU A 94 10.51 13.54 15.29
C LEU A 94 10.65 14.85 14.50
N PRO A 95 11.87 15.31 14.24
CA PRO A 95 12.05 16.47 13.38
C PRO A 95 11.52 16.15 11.99
N PHE A 96 10.90 17.15 11.36
CA PHE A 96 10.26 17.00 10.05
C PHE A 96 11.24 16.49 8.97
N TRP A 97 12.53 16.80 9.09
CA TRP A 97 13.56 16.38 8.14
C TRP A 97 14.89 16.08 8.81
N ARG A 98 15.53 14.97 8.39
CA ARG A 98 16.84 14.52 8.88
C ARG A 98 17.55 13.62 7.86
N LEU A 99 18.76 14.00 7.45
CA LEU A 99 19.53 13.29 6.42
C LEU A 99 19.98 11.89 6.90
N ASP A 100 20.38 11.77 8.16
CA ASP A 100 20.77 10.51 8.78
C ASP A 100 19.60 9.52 8.83
N GLY A 101 18.39 10.01 9.13
CA GLY A 101 17.16 9.23 9.06
C GLY A 101 16.88 8.74 7.63
N MET A 102 17.06 9.60 6.62
CA MET A 102 16.93 9.17 5.22
C MET A 102 17.95 8.12 4.81
N ALA A 103 19.21 8.31 5.18
CA ALA A 103 20.28 7.35 4.89
C ALA A 103 19.95 5.98 5.52
N LEU A 104 19.46 5.98 6.76
CA LEU A 104 19.02 4.76 7.43
C LEU A 104 17.84 4.10 6.71
N VAL A 105 16.81 4.87 6.32
CA VAL A 105 15.66 4.35 5.56
C VAL A 105 16.10 3.72 4.24
N VAL A 106 17.01 4.38 3.51
CA VAL A 106 17.56 3.84 2.25
C VAL A 106 18.30 2.54 2.51
N LEU A 107 19.19 2.49 3.49
CA LEU A 107 19.95 1.28 3.83
C LEU A 107 19.06 0.12 4.28
N LEU A 108 18.05 0.41 5.12
CA LEU A 108 17.06 -0.58 5.53
C LEU A 108 16.25 -1.09 4.34
N HIS A 109 15.93 -0.22 3.39
CA HIS A 109 15.19 -0.57 2.19
C HIS A 109 16.03 -1.48 1.28
N VAL A 110 17.18 -0.99 0.78
CA VAL A 110 17.99 -1.72 -0.20
C VAL A 110 18.68 -2.97 0.36
N GLY A 111 18.75 -3.12 1.68
CA GLY A 111 19.30 -4.30 2.34
C GLY A 111 18.19 -5.24 2.84
N PRO A 112 17.79 -5.15 4.12
CA PRO A 112 16.83 -6.07 4.72
C PRO A 112 15.48 -6.18 4.00
N VAL A 113 14.87 -5.07 3.58
CA VAL A 113 13.53 -5.10 2.99
C VAL A 113 13.54 -5.82 1.65
N GLU A 114 14.47 -5.48 0.75
CA GLU A 114 14.61 -6.17 -0.54
C GLU A 114 14.93 -7.67 -0.36
N PHE A 115 15.79 -8.02 0.59
CA PHE A 115 16.10 -9.41 0.89
C PHE A 115 14.85 -10.19 1.33
N ILE A 116 14.10 -9.65 2.29
CA ILE A 116 12.86 -10.29 2.78
C ILE A 116 11.84 -10.37 1.66
N TYR A 117 11.66 -9.31 0.89
CA TYR A 117 10.74 -9.25 -0.25
C TYR A 117 11.04 -10.36 -1.26
N TYR A 118 12.31 -10.50 -1.68
CA TYR A 118 12.71 -11.52 -2.64
C TYR A 118 12.37 -12.93 -2.17
N TRP A 119 12.76 -13.30 -0.95
CA TRP A 119 12.51 -14.65 -0.43
C TRP A 119 11.04 -14.91 -0.18
N PHE A 120 10.30 -13.91 0.31
CA PHE A 120 8.86 -14.03 0.49
C PHE A 120 8.15 -14.22 -0.85
N HIS A 121 8.49 -13.42 -1.86
CA HIS A 121 7.94 -13.56 -3.20
C HIS A 121 8.26 -14.93 -3.79
N ARG A 122 9.51 -15.40 -3.65
CA ARG A 122 9.92 -16.74 -4.06
C ARG A 122 9.11 -17.83 -3.35
N ALA A 123 8.83 -17.68 -2.05
CA ALA A 123 8.00 -18.61 -1.30
C ALA A 123 6.54 -18.60 -1.80
N LEU A 124 5.98 -17.43 -2.15
CA LEU A 124 4.63 -17.31 -2.73
C LEU A 124 4.48 -18.07 -4.06
N HIS A 125 5.57 -18.33 -4.78
CA HIS A 125 5.56 -19.15 -5.99
C HIS A 125 5.59 -20.66 -5.72
N HIS A 126 5.74 -21.10 -4.47
CA HIS A 126 5.61 -22.52 -4.12
C HIS A 126 4.15 -22.96 -4.29
N HIS A 127 3.90 -24.12 -4.92
CA HIS A 127 2.57 -24.58 -5.38
C HIS A 127 1.41 -24.32 -4.41
N PHE A 128 1.60 -24.62 -3.12
CA PHE A 128 0.60 -24.39 -2.08
C PHE A 128 0.22 -22.91 -1.91
N LEU A 129 1.22 -22.02 -1.82
CA LEU A 129 1.02 -20.58 -1.66
C LEU A 129 0.61 -19.93 -2.98
N TYR A 130 1.16 -20.43 -4.10
CA TYR A 130 0.83 -19.92 -5.42
C TYR A 130 -0.66 -20.07 -5.70
N SER A 131 -1.18 -21.29 -5.63
CA SER A 131 -2.59 -21.58 -5.90
C SER A 131 -3.56 -20.75 -5.05
N ARG A 132 -3.19 -20.44 -3.80
CA ARG A 132 -4.07 -19.79 -2.81
C ARG A 132 -3.93 -18.29 -2.71
N TYR A 133 -2.74 -17.74 -2.96
CA TYR A 133 -2.42 -16.35 -2.62
C TYR A 133 -1.69 -15.59 -3.73
N HIS A 134 -1.10 -16.27 -4.73
CA HIS A 134 -0.29 -15.59 -5.75
C HIS A 134 -0.83 -15.77 -7.18
N SER A 135 -1.62 -16.81 -7.45
CA SER A 135 -2.15 -17.14 -8.78
C SER A 135 -2.99 -16.01 -9.37
N HIS A 136 -3.80 -15.32 -8.56
CA HIS A 136 -4.65 -14.22 -9.03
C HIS A 136 -3.86 -12.96 -9.42
N HIS A 137 -2.69 -12.73 -8.83
CA HIS A 137 -1.78 -11.69 -9.29
C HIS A 137 -1.35 -11.97 -10.75
N HIS A 138 -1.00 -13.22 -11.05
CA HIS A 138 -0.61 -13.66 -12.39
C HIS A 138 -1.78 -13.77 -13.38
N SER A 139 -3.03 -13.80 -12.91
CA SER A 139 -4.21 -13.81 -13.78
C SER A 139 -4.60 -12.41 -14.27
N SER A 140 -3.92 -11.36 -13.80
CA SER A 140 -4.14 -9.98 -14.25
C SER A 140 -3.28 -9.69 -15.47
N ILE A 141 -3.93 -9.65 -16.64
CA ILE A 141 -3.25 -9.58 -17.94
C ILE A 141 -2.96 -8.12 -18.32
N VAL A 142 -3.81 -7.20 -17.89
CA VAL A 142 -3.59 -5.76 -18.06
C VAL A 142 -2.94 -5.24 -16.80
N THR A 143 -1.62 -5.03 -16.83
CA THR A 143 -0.88 -4.55 -15.66
C THR A 143 -1.31 -3.13 -15.27
N GLU A 144 -1.76 -2.98 -14.03
CA GLU A 144 -2.05 -1.71 -13.37
C GLU A 144 -1.02 -1.42 -12.27
N PRO A 145 -0.89 -0.17 -11.81
CA PRO A 145 0.01 0.18 -10.69
C PRO A 145 -0.22 -0.64 -9.42
N ILE A 146 -1.44 -1.18 -9.24
CA ILE A 146 -1.87 -1.99 -8.09
C ILE A 146 -1.74 -3.49 -8.32
N THR A 147 -1.48 -3.93 -9.55
CA THR A 147 -1.41 -5.37 -9.86
C THR A 147 -0.33 -6.04 -9.01
N GLY A 148 0.82 -5.40 -8.81
CA GLY A 148 1.95 -5.91 -8.00
C GLY A 148 1.71 -6.04 -6.50
N THR A 149 0.67 -5.41 -5.96
CA THR A 149 0.40 -5.38 -4.50
C THR A 149 -0.70 -6.35 -4.08
N TYR A 150 -1.31 -7.05 -5.04
CA TYR A 150 -2.44 -7.93 -4.80
C TYR A 150 -2.02 -9.37 -4.53
N THR A 151 -2.50 -9.94 -3.42
CA THR A 151 -2.29 -11.36 -3.06
C THR A 151 -3.54 -12.05 -2.51
N TYR A 152 -4.73 -11.49 -2.75
CA TYR A 152 -5.96 -11.98 -2.11
C TYR A 152 -6.68 -13.05 -2.95
N ASN A 153 -7.39 -13.95 -2.27
CA ASN A 153 -8.25 -14.95 -2.89
C ASN A 153 -9.63 -14.89 -2.23
N ARG A 154 -10.63 -14.46 -3.00
CA ARG A 154 -12.03 -14.37 -2.52
C ARG A 154 -12.83 -15.66 -2.78
N TYR A 155 -12.22 -16.69 -3.36
CA TYR A 155 -12.89 -17.93 -3.71
C TYR A 155 -12.09 -19.13 -3.18
N ILE A 156 -12.26 -19.37 -1.88
CA ILE A 156 -12.18 -20.72 -1.32
C ILE A 156 -13.64 -21.08 -0.98
N PRO A 157 -14.27 -22.07 -1.63
CA PRO A 157 -15.46 -22.71 -1.07
C PRO A 157 -15.12 -23.41 0.25
#